data_AF-A0AAP1H732-F1
#
_entry.id   AF-A0AAP1H732-F1
#
_cell.length_a   1.000
_cell.length_b   1.000
_cell.length_c   1.000
_cell.angle_alpha   90.00
_cell.angle_beta   90.00
_cell.angle_gamma   90.00
#
_symmetry.space_group_name_H-M   'P 1'
#
loop_
_entity.id
_entity.type
_entity.pdbx_description
1 polymer ?
#
loop_
_entity_poly.entity_id
_entity_poly.type
_entity_poly.pdbx_seq_one_letter_code
_entity_poly.pdbx_strand_id
1 'polypeptide(L)'
;MKVVKSMDLQAQLVEFMNQISNGSIEIYNEFSIQFELAIFLRANLPKEYKIQLERNINYFGLDKERFLKKEMDIVVFNPATKEKHCIEIKYPTNGQYPEQMFSICKDIKFLEELVDAGFSDSYCLVIVNDPLFYSNKGEEGIYRLFRKEKRLKGTIQKPTGKKDITYHLNNEYKIEWKDISGTEKYFIAKVERNLSI
;
A
#
# COMPACT_ATOMS: atom_id res chain seq x y z
N MET A 1 12.14 -22.72 -24.41
CA MET A 1 11.63 -22.25 -23.11
C MET A 1 11.26 -20.78 -23.28
N LYS A 2 9.97 -20.40 -23.26
CA LYS A 2 9.61 -18.97 -23.27
C LYS A 2 10.08 -18.40 -21.93
N VAL A 3 10.99 -17.43 -21.97
CA VAL A 3 11.32 -16.63 -20.79
C VAL A 3 10.04 -15.87 -20.45
N VAL A 4 9.36 -16.29 -19.38
CA VAL A 4 8.25 -15.52 -18.82
C VAL A 4 8.91 -14.27 -18.24
N LYS A 5 8.62 -13.11 -18.83
CA LYS A 5 9.04 -11.82 -18.29
C LYS A 5 8.48 -11.75 -16.87
N SER A 6 9.34 -11.67 -15.84
CA SER A 6 8.82 -11.55 -14.48
C SER A 6 8.01 -10.26 -14.37
N MET A 7 6.87 -10.34 -13.69
CA MET A 7 6.03 -9.17 -13.46
C MET A 7 6.80 -8.18 -12.56
N ASP A 8 6.90 -6.93 -13.01
CA ASP A 8 7.35 -5.83 -12.17
C ASP A 8 6.12 -5.01 -11.78
N LEU A 9 5.48 -5.42 -10.67
CA LEU A 9 4.24 -4.77 -10.21
C LEU A 9 4.50 -3.33 -9.75
N GLN A 10 5.69 -3.04 -9.21
CA GLN A 10 6.07 -1.69 -8.83
C GLN A 10 6.11 -0.75 -10.03
N ALA A 11 6.70 -1.19 -11.15
CA ALA A 11 6.70 -0.42 -12.39
C ALA A 11 5.27 -0.16 -12.90
N GLN A 12 4.35 -1.13 -12.77
CA GLN A 12 2.95 -0.95 -13.14
C GLN A 12 2.24 0.08 -12.26
N LEU A 13 2.49 0.08 -10.95
CA LEU A 13 1.94 1.09 -10.03
C LEU A 13 2.45 2.49 -10.38
N VAL A 14 3.74 2.63 -10.70
CA VAL A 14 4.31 3.91 -11.14
C VAL A 14 3.66 4.38 -12.44
N GLU A 15 3.48 3.48 -13.41
CA GLU A 15 2.85 3.83 -14.69
C GLU A 15 1.38 4.23 -14.51
N PHE A 16 0.63 3.53 -13.65
CA PHE A 16 -0.73 3.94 -13.29
C PHE A 16 -0.76 5.36 -12.70
N MET A 17 0.16 5.70 -11.80
CA MET A 17 0.26 7.04 -11.24
C MET A 17 0.65 8.10 -12.29
N ASN A 18 1.45 7.74 -13.30
CA ASN A 18 1.75 8.63 -14.42
C ASN A 18 0.48 8.95 -15.24
N GLN A 19 -0.38 7.96 -15.46
CA GLN A 19 -1.65 8.15 -16.17
C GLN A 19 -2.65 8.99 -15.40
N ILE A 20 -2.62 8.94 -14.06
CA ILE A 20 -3.39 9.89 -13.23
C ILE A 20 -2.80 11.29 -13.38
N SER A 21 -1.48 11.45 -13.22
CA SER A 21 -0.82 12.76 -13.28
C SER A 21 -0.98 13.48 -14.62
N ASN A 22 -1.04 12.74 -15.73
CA ASN A 22 -1.27 13.31 -17.06
C ASN A 22 -2.75 13.49 -17.43
N GLY A 23 -3.67 13.14 -16.53
CA GLY A 23 -5.12 13.28 -16.72
C GLY A 23 -5.78 12.21 -17.60
N SER A 24 -5.08 11.12 -17.93
CA SER A 24 -5.67 9.99 -18.68
C SER A 24 -6.61 9.13 -17.81
N ILE A 25 -6.35 9.07 -16.50
CA ILE A 25 -7.18 8.37 -15.53
C ILE A 25 -7.67 9.38 -14.49
N GLU A 26 -8.98 9.48 -14.33
CA GLU A 26 -9.61 10.31 -13.31
C GLU A 26 -9.81 9.51 -12.01
N ILE A 27 -9.42 10.10 -10.88
CA ILE A 27 -9.66 9.56 -9.55
C ILE A 27 -10.28 10.65 -8.66
N TYR A 28 -11.17 10.25 -7.76
CA TYR A 28 -11.89 11.18 -6.88
C TYR A 28 -12.14 10.63 -5.48
N ASN A 29 -11.93 9.33 -5.25
CA ASN A 29 -11.95 8.69 -3.94
C ASN A 29 -11.15 7.36 -3.95
N GLU A 30 -11.03 6.71 -2.78
CA GLU A 30 -10.33 5.43 -2.64
C GLU A 30 -10.89 4.33 -3.56
N PHE A 31 -12.22 4.24 -3.69
CA PHE A 31 -12.87 3.27 -4.58
C PHE A 31 -12.52 3.49 -6.05
N SER A 32 -12.51 4.74 -6.53
CA SER A 32 -12.12 5.04 -7.91
C SER A 32 -10.69 4.56 -8.21
N ILE A 33 -9.77 4.73 -7.26
CA ILE A 33 -8.39 4.24 -7.39
C ILE A 33 -8.37 2.72 -7.45
N GLN A 34 -9.09 2.03 -6.57
CA GLN A 34 -9.18 0.57 -6.57
C GLN A 34 -9.70 0.03 -7.92
N PHE A 35 -10.82 0.57 -8.42
CA PHE A 35 -11.42 0.12 -9.67
C PHE A 35 -10.53 0.39 -10.89
N GLU A 36 -10.05 1.63 -11.03
CA GLU A 36 -9.20 2.03 -12.15
C GLU A 36 -7.88 1.27 -12.15
N LEU A 37 -7.25 1.07 -10.99
CA LEU A 37 -6.02 0.28 -10.91
C LEU A 37 -6.28 -1.17 -11.28
N ALA A 38 -7.39 -1.78 -10.85
CA ALA A 38 -7.72 -3.14 -11.22
C ALA A 38 -7.96 -3.30 -12.73
N ILE A 39 -8.61 -2.32 -13.38
CA ILE A 39 -8.80 -2.29 -14.84
C ILE A 39 -7.44 -2.15 -15.53
N PHE A 40 -6.63 -1.19 -15.10
CA PHE A 40 -5.29 -0.96 -15.63
C PHE A 40 -4.42 -2.22 -15.55
N LEU A 41 -4.36 -2.88 -14.38
CA LEU A 41 -3.56 -4.09 -14.20
C LEU A 41 -4.07 -5.25 -15.07
N ARG A 42 -5.39 -5.43 -15.21
CA ARG A 42 -5.96 -6.44 -16.12
C ARG A 42 -5.59 -6.22 -17.58
N ALA A 43 -5.43 -4.96 -18.00
CA ALA A 43 -5.04 -4.62 -19.36
C ALA A 43 -3.53 -4.80 -19.60
N ASN A 44 -2.69 -4.61 -18.58
CA ASN A 44 -1.23 -4.52 -18.74
C ASN A 44 -0.45 -5.74 -18.24
N LEU A 45 -1.05 -6.59 -17.40
CA LEU A 45 -0.40 -7.80 -16.89
C LEU A 45 -0.63 -9.03 -17.79
N PRO A 46 0.26 -10.04 -17.75
CA PRO A 46 0.04 -11.31 -18.44
C PRO A 46 -1.28 -11.96 -18.00
N LYS A 47 -1.98 -12.61 -18.94
CA LYS A 47 -3.33 -13.18 -18.73
C LYS A 47 -3.36 -14.31 -17.70
N GLU A 48 -2.21 -14.87 -17.36
CA GLU A 48 -2.02 -15.88 -16.33
C GLU A 48 -2.24 -15.31 -14.92
N TYR A 49 -2.07 -14.01 -14.73
CA TYR A 49 -2.38 -13.34 -13.47
C TYR A 49 -3.87 -13.02 -13.36
N LYS A 50 -4.42 -13.29 -12.19
CA LYS A 50 -5.76 -12.91 -11.76
C LYS A 50 -5.67 -11.67 -10.90
N ILE A 51 -6.52 -10.69 -11.19
CA ILE A 51 -6.66 -9.45 -10.43
C ILE A 51 -8.05 -9.44 -9.80
N GLN A 52 -8.12 -9.54 -8.48
CA GLN A 52 -9.36 -9.57 -7.71
C GLN A 52 -9.37 -8.46 -6.67
N LEU A 53 -10.53 -7.85 -6.49
CA LEU A 53 -10.78 -6.78 -5.52
C LEU A 53 -11.41 -7.37 -4.25
N GLU A 54 -11.19 -6.72 -3.11
CA GLU A 54 -11.86 -7.02 -1.83
C GLU A 54 -11.82 -8.52 -1.50
N ARG A 55 -10.65 -9.14 -1.67
CA ARG A 55 -10.51 -10.59 -1.55
C ARG A 55 -10.18 -10.98 -0.12
N ASN A 56 -11.00 -11.85 0.45
CA ASN A 56 -10.75 -12.36 1.79
C ASN A 56 -9.50 -13.25 1.85
N ILE A 57 -8.67 -13.07 2.89
CA ILE A 57 -7.45 -13.85 3.13
C ILE A 57 -7.67 -15.37 3.21
N ASN A 58 -8.87 -15.82 3.61
CA ASN A 58 -9.23 -17.24 3.67
C ASN A 58 -9.17 -17.92 2.31
N TYR A 59 -9.32 -17.16 1.22
CA TYR A 59 -9.18 -17.72 -0.11
C TYR A 59 -7.80 -18.35 -0.33
N PHE A 60 -6.77 -17.82 0.34
CA PHE A 60 -5.40 -18.33 0.30
C PHE A 60 -5.08 -19.28 1.47
N GLY A 61 -6.10 -19.72 2.22
CA GLY A 61 -5.94 -20.63 3.35
C GLY A 61 -5.33 -19.99 4.61
N LEU A 62 -5.38 -18.65 4.72
CA LEU A 62 -4.85 -17.93 5.87
C LEU A 62 -5.86 -17.89 7.03
N ASP A 63 -5.36 -17.96 8.25
CA ASP A 63 -6.15 -17.98 9.49
C ASP A 63 -6.45 -16.56 9.99
N LYS A 64 -7.73 -16.19 10.03
CA LYS A 64 -8.21 -14.83 10.37
C LYS A 64 -7.80 -14.33 11.73
N GLU A 65 -7.57 -15.22 12.70
CA GLU A 65 -7.23 -14.81 14.06
C GLU A 65 -5.79 -14.34 14.19
N ARG A 66 -4.97 -14.50 13.14
CA ARG A 66 -3.54 -14.16 13.12
C ARG A 66 -3.21 -12.88 12.35
N PHE A 67 -4.20 -12.22 11.72
CA PHE A 67 -3.99 -11.07 10.85
C PHE A 67 -4.77 -9.85 11.33
N LEU A 68 -4.19 -8.67 11.11
CA LEU A 68 -4.82 -7.38 11.46
C LEU A 68 -6.04 -7.03 10.60
N LYS A 69 -6.08 -7.56 9.37
CA LYS A 69 -7.15 -7.36 8.39
C LYS A 69 -7.58 -8.70 7.80
N LYS A 70 -8.80 -8.74 7.25
CA LYS A 70 -9.41 -9.95 6.68
C LYS A 70 -9.64 -9.84 5.18
N GLU A 71 -9.74 -8.62 4.66
CA GLU A 71 -9.93 -8.30 3.25
C GLU A 71 -8.66 -7.60 2.73
N MET A 72 -8.33 -7.89 1.48
CA MET A 72 -7.26 -7.23 0.72
C MET A 72 -7.89 -6.41 -0.39
N ASP A 73 -7.47 -5.16 -0.54
CA ASP A 73 -8.06 -4.24 -1.52
C ASP A 73 -7.91 -4.79 -2.95
N ILE A 74 -6.68 -5.09 -3.37
CA ILE A 74 -6.40 -5.78 -4.63
C ILE A 74 -5.41 -6.92 -4.39
N VAL A 75 -5.74 -8.11 -4.90
CA VAL A 75 -4.80 -9.23 -5.00
C VAL A 75 -4.48 -9.55 -6.45
N VAL A 76 -3.18 -9.68 -6.73
CA VAL A 76 -2.62 -10.05 -8.04
C VAL A 76 -1.92 -11.38 -7.88
N PHE A 77 -2.39 -12.44 -8.52
CA PHE A 77 -1.83 -13.78 -8.31
C PHE A 77 -1.88 -14.67 -9.55
N ASN A 78 -0.90 -15.54 -9.66
CA ASN A 78 -0.82 -16.55 -10.70
C ASN A 78 -1.08 -17.95 -10.10
N PRO A 79 -2.21 -18.60 -10.43
CA PRO A 79 -2.54 -19.92 -9.87
C PRO A 79 -1.54 -21.03 -10.20
N ALA A 80 -0.85 -20.93 -11.34
CA ALA A 80 0.09 -21.97 -11.78
C ALA A 80 1.43 -21.87 -11.04
N THR A 81 1.92 -20.66 -10.78
CA THR A 81 3.20 -20.44 -10.08
C THR A 81 3.06 -20.27 -8.58
N LYS A 82 1.82 -20.06 -8.08
CA LYS A 82 1.49 -19.69 -6.68
C LYS A 82 2.01 -18.32 -6.24
N GLU A 83 2.56 -17.56 -7.17
CA GLU A 83 2.96 -16.17 -6.97
C GLU A 83 1.73 -15.33 -6.65
N LYS A 84 1.83 -14.48 -5.64
CA LYS A 84 0.73 -13.64 -5.16
C LYS A 84 1.26 -12.38 -4.50
N HIS A 85 0.58 -11.29 -4.78
CA HIS A 85 0.90 -9.95 -4.33
C HIS A 85 -0.39 -9.29 -3.84
N CYS A 86 -0.27 -8.47 -2.81
CA CYS A 86 -1.35 -7.62 -2.33
C CYS A 86 -1.00 -6.16 -2.62
N ILE A 87 -2.00 -5.35 -2.98
CA ILE A 87 -1.90 -3.90 -3.03
C ILE A 87 -2.98 -3.36 -2.09
N GLU A 88 -2.55 -2.64 -1.06
CA GLU A 88 -3.40 -1.87 -0.16
C GLU A 88 -3.39 -0.41 -0.60
N ILE A 89 -4.57 0.22 -0.66
CA ILE A 89 -4.73 1.57 -1.18
C ILE A 89 -5.20 2.49 -0.05
N LYS A 90 -4.63 3.69 0.00
CA LYS A 90 -5.12 4.75 0.87
C LYS A 90 -5.32 6.05 0.10
N TYR A 91 -6.51 6.61 0.21
CA TYR A 91 -6.79 7.99 -0.22
C TYR A 91 -7.51 8.75 0.91
N PRO A 92 -6.76 9.15 1.96
CA PRO A 92 -7.32 9.80 3.11
C PRO A 92 -7.90 11.17 2.72
N THR A 93 -9.13 11.43 3.15
CA THR A 93 -9.83 12.71 2.93
C THR A 93 -9.67 13.63 4.14
N ASN A 94 -10.11 14.90 4.05
CA ASN A 94 -9.82 15.92 5.06
C ASN A 94 -10.20 15.52 6.51
N GLY A 95 -9.32 15.84 7.46
CA GLY A 95 -9.53 15.65 8.90
C GLY A 95 -8.80 14.44 9.49
N GLN A 96 -8.80 14.30 10.82
CA GLN A 96 -8.21 13.15 11.54
C GLN A 96 -6.81 12.69 11.07
N TYR A 97 -5.96 13.62 10.60
CA TYR A 97 -4.66 13.31 9.98
C TYR A 97 -3.79 12.32 10.76
N PRO A 98 -3.65 12.42 12.10
CA PRO A 98 -2.88 11.45 12.86
C PRO A 98 -3.44 10.03 12.75
N GLU A 99 -4.76 9.86 12.84
CA GLU A 99 -5.41 8.55 12.76
C GLU A 99 -5.31 7.97 11.35
N GLN A 100 -5.38 8.82 10.32
CA GLN A 100 -5.21 8.39 8.94
C GLN A 100 -3.76 7.96 8.65
N MET A 101 -2.77 8.72 9.12
CA MET A 101 -1.37 8.30 9.10
C MET A 101 -1.14 6.98 9.85
N PHE A 102 -1.82 6.79 10.99
CA PHE A 102 -1.71 5.55 11.76
C PHE A 102 -2.36 4.37 11.05
N SER A 103 -3.45 4.61 10.31
CA SER A 103 -4.07 3.59 9.46
C SER A 103 -3.17 3.14 8.32
N ILE A 104 -2.37 4.04 7.73
CA ILE A 104 -1.35 3.66 6.74
C ILE A 104 -0.32 2.70 7.36
N CYS A 105 0.11 2.95 8.60
CA CYS A 105 1.01 2.02 9.30
C CYS A 105 0.36 0.65 9.55
N LYS A 106 -0.96 0.61 9.80
CA LYS A 106 -1.71 -0.65 9.90
C LYS A 106 -1.68 -1.42 8.58
N ASP A 107 -1.91 -0.74 7.46
CA ASP A 107 -1.94 -1.36 6.14
C ASP A 107 -0.56 -1.94 5.79
N ILE A 108 0.53 -1.19 6.03
CA ILE A 108 1.90 -1.70 5.87
C ILE A 108 2.15 -2.92 6.78
N LYS A 109 1.69 -2.87 8.04
CA LYS A 109 1.86 -4.00 8.95
C LYS A 109 1.12 -5.25 8.46
N PHE A 110 -0.10 -5.09 7.97
CA PHE A 110 -0.87 -6.19 7.40
C PHE A 110 -0.16 -6.80 6.18
N LEU A 111 0.46 -5.97 5.33
CA LEU A 111 1.26 -6.45 4.21
C LEU A 111 2.50 -7.25 4.66
N GLU A 112 3.15 -6.87 5.76
CA GLU A 112 4.22 -7.71 6.35
C GLU A 112 3.70 -9.10 6.72
N GLU A 113 2.53 -9.16 7.38
CA GLU A 113 1.91 -10.44 7.77
C GLU A 113 1.60 -11.32 6.55
N LEU A 114 1.14 -10.73 5.44
CA LEU A 114 0.90 -11.45 4.19
C LEU A 114 2.18 -11.99 3.56
N VAL A 115 3.24 -11.17 3.51
CA VAL A 115 4.55 -11.58 2.99
C VAL A 115 5.17 -12.68 3.85
N ASP A 116 5.07 -12.56 5.18
CA ASP A 116 5.52 -13.61 6.10
C ASP A 116 4.77 -14.92 5.89
N ALA A 117 3.47 -14.84 5.55
CA ALA A 117 2.61 -15.96 5.17
C ALA A 117 2.81 -16.46 3.72
N GLY A 118 3.80 -15.94 3.00
CA GLY A 118 4.24 -16.44 1.70
C GLY A 118 3.68 -15.69 0.49
N PHE A 119 3.17 -14.47 0.64
CA PHE A 119 3.09 -13.54 -0.48
C PHE A 119 4.50 -13.16 -0.95
N SER A 120 4.67 -12.95 -2.26
CA SER A 120 6.00 -12.71 -2.86
C SER A 120 6.54 -11.33 -2.44
N ASP A 121 5.83 -10.30 -2.87
CA ASP A 121 5.98 -8.92 -2.42
C ASP A 121 4.58 -8.27 -2.44
N SER A 122 4.41 -7.15 -1.75
CA SER A 122 3.14 -6.43 -1.65
C SER A 122 3.37 -4.94 -1.51
N TYR A 123 2.35 -4.13 -1.77
CA TYR A 123 2.50 -2.69 -1.90
C TYR A 123 1.43 -1.94 -1.12
N CYS A 124 1.83 -0.88 -0.44
CA CYS A 124 0.90 0.13 0.05
C CYS A 124 1.01 1.35 -0.87
N LEU A 125 -0.04 1.64 -1.64
CA LEU A 125 -0.17 2.83 -2.46
C LEU A 125 -0.96 3.87 -1.68
N VAL A 126 -0.30 4.97 -1.33
CA VAL A 126 -0.94 6.08 -0.62
C VAL A 126 -0.95 7.29 -1.53
N ILE A 127 -2.12 7.86 -1.74
CA ILE A 127 -2.34 9.11 -2.47
C ILE A 127 -2.95 10.09 -1.47
N VAL A 128 -2.55 11.35 -1.44
CA VAL A 128 -3.08 12.38 -0.52
C VAL A 128 -3.27 13.68 -1.28
N ASN A 129 -4.27 14.48 -0.91
CA ASN A 129 -4.54 15.78 -1.54
C ASN A 129 -4.32 16.98 -0.60
N ASP A 130 -3.93 16.75 0.66
CA ASP A 130 -3.73 17.78 1.65
C ASP A 130 -2.24 17.89 2.07
N PRO A 131 -1.63 19.09 2.00
CA PRO A 131 -0.28 19.34 2.48
C PRO A 131 -0.01 18.95 3.93
N LEU A 132 -1.03 18.82 4.78
CA LEU A 132 -0.85 18.31 6.14
C LEU A 132 -0.33 16.87 6.15
N PHE A 133 -0.40 16.09 5.07
CA PHE A 133 0.24 14.77 5.08
C PHE A 133 1.76 14.80 4.92
N TYR A 134 2.31 15.82 4.25
CA TYR A 134 3.71 15.81 3.79
C TYR A 134 4.50 17.09 4.04
N SER A 135 3.85 18.20 4.41
CA SER A 135 4.52 19.47 4.68
C SER A 135 5.34 19.39 5.96
N ASN A 136 6.50 20.06 5.99
CA ASN A 136 7.44 20.00 7.12
C ASN A 136 6.96 20.73 8.40
N LYS A 137 5.66 21.02 8.54
CA LYS A 137 5.10 21.61 9.76
C LYS A 137 4.72 20.50 10.73
N GLY A 138 5.09 20.60 12.01
CA GLY A 138 4.81 19.60 13.04
C GLY A 138 5.81 18.44 13.04
N GLU A 139 6.62 18.35 14.10
CA GLU A 139 7.78 17.47 14.18
C GLU A 139 7.69 16.41 15.29
N GLU A 140 6.49 16.18 15.83
CA GLU A 140 6.27 15.29 16.95
C GLU A 140 5.35 14.12 16.59
N GLY A 141 5.50 13.01 17.32
CA GLY A 141 4.66 11.82 17.18
C GLY A 141 4.63 11.29 15.74
N ILE A 142 3.44 10.92 15.27
CA ILE A 142 3.27 10.32 13.94
C ILE A 142 3.60 11.30 12.80
N TYR A 143 3.40 12.60 13.00
CA TYR A 143 3.74 13.60 12.00
C TYR A 143 5.22 13.63 11.66
N ARG A 144 6.07 13.45 12.69
CA ARG A 144 7.53 13.34 12.52
C ARG A 144 7.90 12.25 11.51
N LEU A 145 7.24 11.09 11.60
CA LEU A 145 7.53 9.93 10.76
C LEU A 145 7.20 10.18 9.28
N PHE A 146 6.07 10.84 8.99
CA PHE A 146 5.62 11.09 7.61
C PHE A 146 6.22 12.34 6.96
N ARG A 147 6.61 13.34 7.76
CA ARG A 147 7.02 14.66 7.27
C ARG A 147 8.54 14.87 7.37
N LYS A 148 9.10 14.70 8.58
CA LYS A 148 10.51 15.02 8.88
C LYS A 148 11.44 13.86 8.59
N GLU A 149 11.18 12.70 9.19
CA GLU A 149 11.99 11.51 8.99
C GLU A 149 11.70 10.84 7.66
N LYS A 150 10.46 10.97 7.17
CA LYS A 150 9.95 10.33 5.95
C LYS A 150 10.29 8.84 5.96
N ARG A 151 10.03 8.20 7.09
CA ARG A 151 10.49 6.85 7.40
C ARG A 151 9.57 6.21 8.44
N LEU A 152 9.06 5.02 8.14
CA LEU A 152 8.22 4.22 9.03
C LEU A 152 9.00 2.98 9.45
N LYS A 153 9.13 2.73 10.75
CA LYS A 153 9.84 1.56 11.30
C LYS A 153 9.52 1.33 12.76
N GLY A 154 9.78 0.10 13.22
CA GLY A 154 9.68 -0.26 14.63
C GLY A 154 8.27 -0.08 15.19
N THR A 155 8.17 0.16 16.48
CA THR A 155 6.88 0.31 17.17
C THR A 155 6.31 1.71 16.98
N ILE A 156 5.12 1.77 16.37
CA ILE A 156 4.33 2.99 16.19
C ILE A 156 3.09 2.87 17.06
N GLN A 157 2.88 3.83 17.95
CA GLN A 157 1.72 3.89 18.83
C GLN A 157 0.61 4.75 18.22
N LYS A 158 -0.64 4.37 18.51
CA LYS A 158 -1.81 5.16 18.12
C LYS A 158 -1.68 6.60 18.66
N PRO A 159 -1.87 7.63 17.80
CA PRO A 159 -1.55 9.00 18.17
C PRO A 159 -2.61 9.65 19.07
N THR A 160 -3.89 9.30 18.90
CA THR A 160 -4.99 9.90 19.67
C THR A 160 -5.98 8.86 20.22
N GLY A 161 -6.87 9.27 21.12
CA GLY A 161 -7.82 8.37 21.78
C GLY A 161 -7.14 7.37 22.72
N LYS A 162 -7.65 6.13 22.76
CA LYS A 162 -7.04 5.04 23.55
C LYS A 162 -5.69 4.65 22.91
N LYS A 163 -4.60 4.93 23.62
CA LYS A 163 -3.22 4.72 23.14
C LYS A 163 -2.68 3.30 23.42
N ASP A 164 -3.56 2.33 23.61
CA ASP A 164 -3.26 0.92 23.86
C ASP A 164 -2.92 0.14 22.59
N ILE A 165 -3.25 0.68 21.41
CA ILE A 165 -2.95 0.06 20.13
C ILE A 165 -1.56 0.48 19.65
N THR A 166 -0.74 -0.50 19.30
CA THR A 166 0.58 -0.32 18.68
C THR A 166 0.73 -1.26 17.49
N TYR A 167 1.48 -0.82 16.48
CA TYR A 167 1.93 -1.68 15.38
C TYR A 167 3.45 -1.71 15.36
N HIS A 168 4.02 -2.91 15.37
CA HIS A 168 5.46 -3.09 15.23
C HIS A 168 5.81 -3.48 13.80
N LEU A 169 6.42 -2.55 13.06
CA LEU A 169 6.92 -2.78 11.71
C LEU A 169 8.28 -3.48 11.80
N ASN A 170 8.38 -4.66 11.20
CA ASN A 170 9.59 -5.48 11.17
C ASN A 170 10.65 -4.86 10.26
N ASN A 171 10.22 -4.15 9.21
CA ASN A 171 11.10 -3.52 8.25
C ASN A 171 11.08 -1.99 8.37
N GLU A 172 11.91 -1.33 7.57
CA GLU A 172 11.96 0.12 7.44
C GLU A 172 11.48 0.56 6.06
N TYR A 173 10.54 1.50 6.03
CA TYR A 173 9.91 2.00 4.80
C TYR A 173 10.20 3.49 4.63
N LYS A 174 10.89 3.85 3.56
CA LYS A 174 11.12 5.25 3.19
C LYS A 174 9.87 5.82 2.51
N ILE A 175 9.46 7.00 2.95
CA ILE A 175 8.34 7.75 2.35
C ILE A 175 8.92 8.71 1.31
N GLU A 176 8.69 8.41 0.04
CA GLU A 176 9.06 9.28 -1.07
C GLU A 176 7.82 9.89 -1.70
N TRP A 177 7.40 11.04 -1.17
CA TRP A 177 6.29 11.82 -1.72
C TRP A 177 6.63 12.32 -3.13
N LYS A 178 5.88 11.84 -4.12
CA LYS A 178 5.94 12.24 -5.54
C LYS A 178 4.72 13.08 -5.89
N ASP A 179 4.92 14.07 -6.76
CA ASP A 179 3.86 14.96 -7.24
C ASP A 179 2.91 14.24 -8.21
N ILE A 180 1.61 14.55 -8.11
CA ILE A 180 0.60 14.21 -9.13
C ILE A 180 0.16 15.49 -9.83
N SER A 181 -0.55 16.35 -9.09
CA SER A 181 -1.09 17.62 -9.55
C SER A 181 -1.38 18.53 -8.35
N GLY A 182 -1.14 19.84 -8.45
CA GLY A 182 -1.47 20.78 -7.37
C GLY A 182 -0.92 20.37 -5.98
N THR A 183 -1.81 20.07 -5.04
CA THR A 183 -1.47 19.59 -3.69
C THR A 183 -1.46 18.07 -3.56
N GLU A 184 -1.82 17.35 -4.62
CA GLU A 184 -1.87 15.91 -4.64
C GLU A 184 -0.48 15.29 -4.77
N LYS A 185 -0.20 14.36 -3.86
CA LYS A 185 1.03 13.58 -3.85
C LYS A 185 0.73 12.12 -3.61
N TYR A 186 1.68 11.26 -3.97
CA TYR A 186 1.62 9.84 -3.62
C TYR A 186 2.95 9.33 -3.11
N PHE A 187 2.92 8.18 -2.46
CA PHE A 187 4.09 7.31 -2.34
C PHE A 187 3.66 5.85 -2.48
N ILE A 188 4.63 5.00 -2.79
CA ILE A 188 4.47 3.54 -2.83
C ILE A 188 5.46 2.94 -1.85
N ALA A 189 4.97 2.23 -0.84
CA ALA A 189 5.81 1.42 0.03
C ALA A 189 5.76 -0.03 -0.46
N LYS A 190 6.90 -0.56 -0.89
CA LYS A 190 7.06 -1.99 -1.20
C LYS A 190 7.38 -2.75 0.09
N VAL A 191 6.65 -3.83 0.31
CA VAL A 191 6.86 -4.81 1.38
C VAL A 191 7.33 -6.09 0.73
N GLU A 192 8.54 -6.50 1.06
CA GLU A 192 9.10 -7.77 0.61
C GLU A 192 9.82 -8.45 1.77
N ARG A 193 10.10 -9.74 1.62
CA ARG A 193 10.71 -10.52 2.69
C ARG A 193 12.11 -9.97 2.93
N ASN A 194 12.39 -9.55 4.16
CA ASN A 194 13.76 -9.24 4.54
C ASN A 194 14.55 -10.55 4.57
N LEU A 195 15.39 -10.75 3.56
CA LEU A 195 16.43 -11.77 3.57
C LEU A 195 17.55 -11.29 4.50
N SER A 196 17.27 -11.29 5.80
CA SER A 196 18.33 -11.15 6.80
C SER A 196 19.20 -12.41 6.70
N ILE A 197 20.42 -12.24 6.20
CA ILE A 197 21.48 -13.26 6.14
C ILE A 197 21.91 -13.61 7.57
#